data_AF-A0A7X9PDP3-F1
#
_entry.id   AF-A0A7X9PDP3-F1
#
_cell.length_a   1.000
_cell.length_b   1.000
_cell.length_c   1.000
_cell.angle_alpha   90.00
_cell.angle_beta   90.00
_cell.angle_gamma   90.00
#
_symmetry.space_group_name_H-M   'P 1'
#
loop_
_entity.id
_entity.type
_entity.pdbx_description
1 polymer ?
#
loop_
_entity_poly.entity_id
_entity_poly.type
_entity_poly.pdbx_seq_one_letter_code
_entity_poly.pdbx_strand_id
1 'polypeptide(L)'
;MAFSDQNQSFSTDPEPEPSGNQPGATGPRTSSPRRASSLQGRVGRFSLWNAIQIVVTYAFLAATLLTLFTPTNLFTGQMVDRLFSAWQANPTSIAQITAQAQSTEMRIGIVAGHWKNDSGSVCADGLTEQEVNLKIATLVQQKLESEGYTVDLLSEFDERLSGYKAIALVS
;
A
#
# COMPACT_ATOMS: atom_id res chain seq x y z
N MET A 1 17.89 15.33 -52.04
CA MET A 1 17.09 16.37 -51.32
C MET A 1 17.40 16.14 -49.84
N ALA A 2 18.41 16.70 -49.16
CA ALA A 2 18.92 18.08 -48.98
C ALA A 2 18.02 19.00 -48.15
N PHE A 3 18.50 19.33 -46.93
CA PHE A 3 18.28 20.54 -46.09
C PHE A 3 16.86 20.82 -45.53
N SER A 4 16.62 21.41 -44.35
CA SER A 4 17.43 21.94 -43.24
C SER A 4 16.54 22.26 -42.02
N ASP A 5 17.21 22.52 -40.90
CA ASP A 5 16.81 23.14 -39.62
C ASP A 5 15.70 24.21 -39.64
N GLN A 6 14.99 24.34 -38.51
CA GLN A 6 15.13 25.53 -37.66
C GLN A 6 14.47 25.40 -36.27
N ASN A 7 15.31 25.62 -35.27
CA ASN A 7 15.04 25.99 -33.88
C ASN A 7 14.89 27.52 -33.77
N GLN A 8 13.95 28.01 -32.94
CA GLN A 8 13.99 29.23 -32.10
C GLN A 8 12.56 29.54 -31.61
N SER A 9 12.30 29.88 -30.34
CA SER A 9 12.59 31.22 -29.82
C SER A 9 12.50 31.27 -28.29
N PHE A 10 13.41 32.06 -27.73
CA PHE A 10 13.70 32.34 -26.33
C PHE A 10 13.25 33.78 -26.01
N SER A 11 12.71 34.02 -24.82
CA SER A 11 12.53 35.34 -24.18
C SER A 11 12.75 35.13 -22.67
N THR A 12 13.91 35.50 -22.12
CA THR A 12 14.25 36.79 -21.46
C THR A 12 13.22 37.16 -20.37
N ASP A 13 13.60 37.29 -19.10
CA ASP A 13 14.41 38.41 -18.58
C ASP A 13 15.27 38.05 -17.34
N PRO A 14 16.40 38.74 -17.13
CA PRO A 14 17.08 38.86 -15.83
C PRO A 14 17.09 40.30 -15.31
N GLU A 15 16.88 40.52 -13.99
CA GLU A 15 17.36 41.75 -13.32
C GLU A 15 17.54 41.53 -11.80
N PRO A 16 18.77 41.71 -11.27
CA PRO A 16 19.03 41.89 -9.83
C PRO A 16 19.54 43.31 -9.51
N GLU A 17 19.64 43.61 -8.20
CA GLU A 17 20.33 44.75 -7.51
C GLU A 17 19.48 46.01 -7.17
N PRO A 18 19.78 46.78 -6.08
CA PRO A 18 21.12 46.97 -5.54
C PRO A 18 21.36 46.93 -4.02
N SER A 19 22.62 46.58 -3.73
CA SER A 19 23.42 46.81 -2.52
C SER A 19 23.51 48.29 -2.08
N GLY A 20 23.65 48.54 -0.78
CA GLY A 20 23.87 49.88 -0.22
C GLY A 20 24.40 49.93 1.23
N ASN A 21 25.73 49.79 1.36
CA ASN A 21 26.68 50.46 2.29
C ASN A 21 26.49 50.50 3.84
N GLN A 22 27.49 49.95 4.55
CA GLN A 22 28.01 50.36 5.88
C GLN A 22 28.88 51.66 5.79
N PRO A 23 29.62 52.20 6.81
CA PRO A 23 29.74 51.97 8.27
C PRO A 23 29.83 53.27 9.16
N GLY A 24 29.86 53.14 10.51
CA GLY A 24 30.79 53.93 11.35
C GLY A 24 30.27 54.79 12.54
N ALA A 25 30.92 54.58 13.70
CA ALA A 25 31.28 55.53 14.78
C ALA A 25 30.29 55.94 15.92
N THR A 26 30.51 55.31 17.08
CA THR A 26 30.69 55.84 18.47
C THR A 26 30.22 57.25 18.88
N GLY A 27 29.44 57.31 19.97
CA GLY A 27 29.32 58.45 20.91
C GLY A 27 28.14 58.33 21.91
N PRO A 28 28.30 58.58 23.24
CA PRO A 28 27.29 58.27 24.27
C PRO A 28 26.49 59.49 24.80
N ARG A 29 25.44 59.17 25.58
CA ARG A 29 24.49 60.03 26.35
C ARG A 29 23.18 60.25 25.56
N THR A 30 21.97 60.03 26.07
CA THR A 30 21.40 60.42 27.37
C THR A 30 20.23 59.50 27.76
N SER A 31 20.10 59.21 29.04
CA SER A 31 18.98 58.51 29.69
C SER A 31 17.66 59.31 29.63
N SER A 32 16.58 58.69 29.14
CA SER A 32 15.21 59.02 29.55
C SER A 32 14.26 57.82 29.29
N PRO A 33 13.44 57.38 30.27
CA PRO A 33 12.66 56.15 30.15
C PRO A 33 11.34 56.45 29.43
N ARG A 34 11.27 56.16 28.13
CA ARG A 34 10.00 56.24 27.39
C ARG A 34 9.33 54.88 27.36
N ARG A 35 8.40 54.71 28.30
CA ARG A 35 7.17 53.92 28.20
C ARG A 35 7.37 52.51 27.63
N ALA A 36 7.58 51.55 28.53
CA ALA A 36 7.33 50.15 28.25
C ALA A 36 5.88 49.99 27.76
N SER A 37 5.71 49.85 26.45
CA SER A 37 4.52 49.22 25.89
C SER A 37 4.59 47.77 26.36
N SER A 38 3.93 47.48 27.48
CA SER A 38 3.63 46.12 27.88
C SER A 38 2.84 45.51 26.73
N LEU A 39 3.51 44.71 25.89
CA LEU A 39 2.86 43.59 25.23
C LEU A 39 2.46 42.63 26.35
N GLN A 40 1.38 42.99 27.04
CA GLN A 40 0.65 42.13 27.92
C GLN A 40 0.07 41.06 27.00
N GLY A 41 0.88 40.02 26.74
CA GLY A 41 0.40 38.79 26.16
C GLY A 41 -0.81 38.38 27.00
N ARG A 42 -1.99 38.47 26.39
CA ARG A 42 -3.24 38.00 26.97
C ARG A 42 -3.04 36.49 27.11
N VAL A 43 -2.54 36.06 28.26
CA VAL A 43 -2.53 34.66 28.65
C VAL A 43 -4.01 34.31 28.75
N GLY A 44 -4.54 33.75 27.66
CA GLY A 44 -5.91 33.30 27.58
C GLY A 44 -6.12 32.35 28.74
N ARG A 45 -7.11 32.65 29.60
CA ARG A 45 -7.56 31.69 30.61
C ARG A 45 -7.93 30.42 29.86
N PHE A 46 -7.11 29.38 29.98
CA PHE A 46 -7.44 28.07 29.43
C PHE A 46 -8.74 27.65 30.10
N SER A 47 -9.82 27.78 29.35
CA SER A 47 -11.14 27.40 29.79
C SER A 47 -11.15 25.87 29.84
N LEU A 48 -11.12 25.31 31.05
CA LEU A 48 -11.30 23.87 31.27
C LEU A 48 -12.58 23.37 30.56
N TRP A 49 -13.59 24.23 30.47
CA TRP A 49 -14.79 24.01 29.69
C TRP A 49 -14.52 23.88 28.17
N ASN A 50 -13.65 24.73 27.62
CA ASN A 50 -13.21 24.63 26.23
C ASN A 50 -12.41 23.34 25.96
N ALA A 51 -11.59 22.90 26.92
CA ALA A 51 -10.87 21.63 26.80
C ALA A 51 -11.83 20.43 26.75
N ILE A 52 -12.85 20.41 27.62
CA ILE A 52 -13.89 19.38 27.61
C ILE A 52 -14.68 19.39 26.29
N GLN A 53 -15.08 20.58 25.80
CA GLN A 53 -15.80 20.70 24.53
C GLN A 53 -14.97 20.22 23.33
N ILE A 54 -13.67 20.53 23.30
CA ILE A 54 -12.75 20.04 22.26
C ILE A 54 -12.67 18.51 22.30
N VAL A 55 -12.44 17.91 23.47
CA VAL A 55 -12.34 16.44 23.57
C VAL A 55 -13.63 15.76 23.10
N VAL A 56 -14.80 16.26 23.51
CA VAL A 56 -16.09 15.68 23.12
C VAL A 56 -16.30 15.79 21.60
N THR A 57 -16.04 16.95 21.01
CA THR A 57 -16.18 17.13 19.56
C THR A 57 -15.23 16.24 18.76
N TYR A 58 -13.96 16.17 19.14
CA TYR A 58 -13.00 15.26 18.50
C TYR A 58 -13.37 13.78 18.68
N ALA A 59 -13.91 13.40 19.84
CA ALA A 59 -14.38 12.03 20.06
C ALA A 59 -15.51 11.64 19.10
N PHE A 60 -16.48 12.53 18.87
CA PHE A 60 -17.54 12.29 17.89
C PHE A 60 -17.01 12.24 16.45
N LEU A 61 -16.07 13.11 16.10
CA LEU A 61 -15.44 13.08 14.77
C LEU A 61 -14.66 11.78 14.55
N ALA A 62 -13.85 11.37 15.53
CA ALA A 62 -13.09 10.14 15.48
C ALA A 62 -14.01 8.91 15.44
N ALA A 63 -15.09 8.88 16.24
CA ALA A 63 -16.09 7.82 16.22
C ALA A 63 -16.77 7.73 14.85
N THR A 64 -17.19 8.86 14.26
CA THR A 64 -17.84 8.88 12.94
C THR A 64 -16.89 8.43 11.84
N LEU A 65 -15.65 8.92 11.84
CA LEU A 65 -14.62 8.52 10.88
C LEU A 65 -14.30 7.02 11.02
N LEU A 66 -14.17 6.54 12.27
CA LEU A 66 -13.97 5.13 12.56
C LEU A 66 -15.18 4.32 12.07
N THR A 67 -16.43 4.72 12.33
CA THR A 67 -17.63 4.01 11.85
C THR A 67 -17.74 4.00 10.33
N LEU A 68 -17.28 5.04 9.64
CA LEU A 68 -17.27 5.09 8.17
C LEU A 68 -16.15 4.25 7.53
N PHE A 69 -15.01 4.09 8.22
CA PHE A 69 -13.88 3.26 7.75
C PHE A 69 -13.80 1.86 8.37
N THR A 70 -14.65 1.55 9.35
CA THR A 70 -14.78 0.23 9.96
C THR A 70 -16.00 -0.44 9.34
N PRO A 71 -15.87 -1.12 8.18
CA PRO A 71 -16.93 -2.02 7.75
C PRO A 71 -17.22 -2.97 8.91
N THR A 72 -18.46 -3.43 9.03
CA THR A 72 -18.97 -4.35 10.08
C THR A 72 -18.22 -5.70 10.15
N ASN A 73 -17.09 -5.83 9.47
CA ASN A 73 -16.23 -7.00 9.29
C ASN A 73 -14.79 -6.80 9.81
N LEU A 74 -14.41 -5.67 10.44
CA LEU A 74 -13.06 -5.54 11.03
C LEU A 74 -12.87 -6.33 12.34
N PHE A 75 -13.96 -6.77 12.96
CA PHE A 75 -13.95 -7.64 14.14
C PHE A 75 -14.82 -8.87 13.91
N THR A 76 -14.62 -9.56 12.79
CA THR A 76 -15.19 -10.91 12.64
C THR A 76 -14.59 -11.77 13.76
N GLY A 77 -15.45 -12.42 14.57
CA GLY A 77 -15.01 -13.17 15.77
C GLY A 77 -13.78 -14.05 15.51
N GLN A 78 -13.73 -14.69 14.34
CA GLN A 78 -12.62 -15.56 13.94
C GLN A 78 -11.23 -14.90 13.88
N MET A 79 -11.12 -13.60 13.59
CA MET A 79 -9.82 -12.90 13.55
C MET A 79 -9.38 -12.50 14.97
N VAL A 80 -10.32 -12.03 15.79
CA VAL A 80 -10.08 -11.67 17.20
C VAL A 80 -9.76 -12.92 18.01
N ASP A 81 -10.46 -14.02 17.74
CA ASP A 81 -10.20 -15.33 18.34
C ASP A 81 -8.80 -15.82 17.99
N ARG A 82 -8.31 -15.60 16.76
CA ARG A 82 -6.93 -15.96 16.36
C ARG A 82 -5.88 -15.11 17.05
N LEU A 83 -6.12 -13.81 17.21
CA LEU A 83 -5.19 -12.91 17.91
C LEU A 83 -5.13 -13.22 19.41
N PHE A 84 -6.28 -13.45 20.03
CA PHE A 84 -6.36 -13.83 21.45
C PHE A 84 -5.77 -15.22 21.69
N SER A 85 -6.04 -16.17 20.78
CA SER A 85 -5.44 -17.51 20.81
C SER A 85 -3.93 -17.47 20.60
N ALA A 86 -3.42 -16.63 19.69
CA ALA A 86 -1.97 -16.47 19.49
C ALA A 86 -1.28 -15.85 20.71
N TRP A 87 -1.98 -14.96 21.44
CA TRP A 87 -1.46 -14.36 22.65
C TRP A 87 -1.47 -15.32 23.86
N GLN A 88 -2.38 -16.29 23.87
CA GLN A 88 -2.48 -17.35 24.90
C GLN A 88 -1.85 -18.69 24.49
N ALA A 89 -1.35 -18.82 23.28
CA ALA A 89 -0.85 -20.08 22.78
C ALA A 89 0.44 -20.49 23.52
N ASN A 90 0.43 -21.71 24.06
CA ASN A 90 1.64 -22.38 24.51
C ASN A 90 2.62 -22.53 23.33
N PRO A 91 3.93 -22.31 23.50
CA PRO A 91 4.90 -22.39 22.39
C PRO A 91 4.90 -23.75 21.66
N THR A 92 4.47 -24.83 22.32
CA THR A 92 4.26 -26.15 21.74
C THR A 92 3.01 -26.26 20.85
N SER A 93 1.94 -25.51 21.11
CA SER A 93 0.76 -25.47 20.21
C SER A 93 1.02 -24.57 19.00
N ILE A 94 1.83 -23.52 19.14
CA ILE A 94 2.28 -22.69 18.02
C ILE A 94 3.06 -23.54 17.01
N ALA A 95 3.94 -24.45 17.48
CA ALA A 95 4.72 -25.36 16.62
C ALA A 95 3.84 -26.32 15.79
N GLN A 96 2.74 -26.83 16.35
CA GLN A 96 1.81 -27.71 15.63
C GLN A 96 0.93 -26.93 14.64
N ILE A 97 0.51 -25.70 14.99
CA ILE A 97 -0.22 -24.81 14.09
C ILE A 97 0.71 -24.31 12.96
N THR A 98 2.00 -24.06 13.23
CA THR A 98 2.97 -23.75 12.17
C THR A 98 3.13 -24.96 11.25
N ALA A 99 3.36 -26.18 11.77
CA ALA A 99 3.48 -27.38 10.94
C ALA A 99 2.25 -27.65 10.04
N GLN A 100 1.05 -27.27 10.48
CA GLN A 100 -0.18 -27.37 9.68
C GLN A 100 -0.36 -26.17 8.73
N ALA A 101 0.08 -24.96 9.10
CA ALA A 101 0.13 -23.80 8.22
C ALA A 101 1.20 -23.95 7.10
N GLN A 102 2.27 -24.70 7.35
CA GLN A 102 3.29 -25.05 6.34
C GLN A 102 2.73 -25.90 5.19
N SER A 103 1.58 -26.58 5.36
CA SER A 103 0.93 -27.28 4.25
C SER A 103 0.38 -26.34 3.17
N THR A 104 0.21 -25.05 3.50
CA THR A 104 -0.10 -23.97 2.55
C THR A 104 1.15 -23.34 1.92
N GLU A 105 2.36 -23.56 2.46
CA GLU A 105 3.53 -22.73 2.16
C GLU A 105 4.20 -23.00 0.80
N MET A 106 3.86 -24.08 0.11
CA MET A 106 4.45 -24.38 -1.21
C MET A 106 3.40 -24.86 -2.22
N ARG A 107 2.17 -24.32 -2.13
CA ARG A 107 1.13 -24.59 -3.12
C ARG A 107 1.21 -23.62 -4.30
N ILE A 108 1.23 -24.12 -5.53
CA ILE A 108 1.17 -23.33 -6.77
C ILE A 108 -0.05 -23.76 -7.56
N GLY A 109 -0.85 -22.80 -8.03
CA GLY A 109 -1.91 -23.07 -9.01
C GLY A 109 -1.40 -22.79 -10.43
N ILE A 110 -1.68 -23.70 -11.36
CA ILE A 110 -1.42 -23.49 -12.79
C ILE A 110 -2.74 -23.62 -13.54
N VAL A 111 -3.16 -22.55 -14.20
CA VAL A 111 -4.35 -22.51 -15.04
C VAL A 111 -3.95 -22.85 -16.47
N ALA A 112 -4.52 -23.91 -17.03
CA ALA A 112 -4.40 -24.19 -18.46
C ALA A 112 -5.49 -23.40 -19.21
N GLY A 113 -5.10 -22.31 -19.87
CA GLY A 113 -6.01 -21.48 -20.67
C GLY A 113 -6.73 -22.30 -21.73
N HIS A 114 -8.00 -21.95 -22.01
CA HIS A 114 -8.92 -22.63 -22.93
C HIS A 114 -9.31 -24.06 -22.51
N TRP A 115 -8.58 -24.73 -21.60
CA TRP A 115 -8.85 -26.11 -21.24
C TRP A 115 -10.24 -26.29 -20.63
N LYS A 116 -11.02 -27.22 -21.20
CA LYS A 116 -12.44 -27.51 -20.90
C LYS A 116 -13.41 -26.34 -21.17
N ASN A 117 -12.98 -25.34 -21.93
CA ASN A 117 -13.79 -24.19 -22.28
C ASN A 117 -13.93 -24.07 -23.81
N ASP A 118 -12.84 -23.79 -24.52
CA ASP A 118 -12.83 -23.68 -25.98
C ASP A 118 -11.45 -24.06 -26.57
N SER A 119 -11.23 -23.90 -27.87
CA SER A 119 -9.96 -24.28 -28.52
C SER A 119 -8.87 -23.21 -28.44
N GLY A 120 -9.25 -21.96 -28.16
CA GLY A 120 -8.41 -20.78 -28.37
C GLY A 120 -8.02 -20.63 -29.84
N SER A 121 -6.82 -20.10 -30.05
CA SER A 121 -6.23 -19.96 -31.39
C SER A 121 -6.01 -21.33 -32.03
N VAL A 122 -6.30 -21.45 -33.34
CA VAL A 122 -6.09 -22.70 -34.11
C VAL A 122 -5.10 -22.43 -35.24
N CYS A 123 -4.02 -23.20 -35.29
CA CYS A 123 -2.99 -23.13 -36.33
C CYS A 123 -3.44 -23.78 -37.64
N ALA A 124 -2.70 -23.54 -38.73
CA ALA A 124 -3.02 -24.08 -40.06
C ALA A 124 -2.98 -25.61 -40.14
N ASP A 125 -2.23 -26.26 -39.24
CA ASP A 125 -2.10 -27.71 -39.09
C ASP A 125 -3.14 -28.32 -38.11
N GLY A 126 -4.00 -27.48 -37.53
CA GLY A 126 -5.02 -27.90 -36.56
C GLY A 126 -4.55 -27.94 -35.11
N LEU A 127 -3.29 -27.60 -34.81
CA LEU A 127 -2.82 -27.46 -33.43
C LEU A 127 -3.58 -26.32 -32.74
N THR A 128 -4.14 -26.59 -31.57
CA THR A 128 -4.91 -25.60 -30.82
C THR A 128 -4.11 -25.03 -29.65
N GLU A 129 -4.38 -23.78 -29.32
CA GLU A 129 -3.84 -23.10 -28.14
C GLU A 129 -4.16 -23.88 -26.85
N GLN A 130 -5.38 -24.41 -26.75
CA GLN A 130 -5.81 -25.25 -25.65
C GLN A 130 -4.93 -26.49 -25.44
N GLU A 131 -4.52 -27.17 -26.52
CA GLU A 131 -3.63 -28.34 -26.45
C GLU A 131 -2.22 -27.94 -26.00
N VAL A 132 -1.69 -26.84 -26.55
CA VAL A 132 -0.36 -26.34 -26.21
C VAL A 132 -0.30 -25.90 -24.75
N ASN A 133 -1.28 -25.11 -24.31
CA ASN A 133 -1.36 -24.61 -22.94
C ASN A 133 -1.47 -25.76 -21.93
N LEU A 134 -2.37 -26.72 -22.17
CA LEU A 134 -2.52 -27.89 -21.29
C LEU A 134 -1.23 -28.71 -21.21
N LYS A 135 -0.55 -28.92 -22.35
CA LYS A 135 0.71 -29.67 -22.39
C LYS A 135 1.81 -28.96 -21.61
N ILE A 136 1.98 -27.65 -21.82
CA ILE A 136 2.99 -26.85 -21.10
C ILE A 136 2.67 -26.85 -19.61
N ALA A 137 1.42 -26.57 -19.22
CA ALA A 137 0.99 -26.55 -17.83
C ALA A 137 1.23 -27.90 -17.13
N THR A 138 0.95 -29.01 -17.80
CA THR A 138 1.20 -30.37 -17.28
C THR A 138 2.69 -30.63 -17.08
N LEU A 139 3.56 -30.19 -18.01
CA LEU A 139 5.01 -30.36 -17.87
C LEU A 139 5.59 -29.49 -16.74
N VAL A 140 5.10 -28.25 -16.60
CA VAL A 140 5.49 -27.35 -15.51
C VAL A 140 5.04 -27.94 -14.16
N GLN A 141 3.81 -28.46 -14.09
CA GLN A 141 3.31 -29.17 -12.91
C GLN A 141 4.26 -30.29 -12.50
N GLN A 142 4.56 -31.22 -13.41
CA GLN A 142 5.43 -32.37 -13.13
C GLN A 142 6.81 -31.94 -12.62
N LYS A 143 7.38 -30.88 -13.21
CA LYS A 143 8.69 -30.36 -12.80
C LYS A 143 8.64 -29.76 -11.39
N LEU A 144 7.65 -28.91 -11.11
CA LEU A 144 7.49 -28.29 -9.79
C LEU A 144 7.16 -29.34 -8.70
N GLU A 145 6.33 -30.33 -9.01
CA GLU A 145 6.07 -31.45 -8.10
C GLU A 145 7.35 -32.25 -7.81
N SER A 146 8.22 -32.45 -8.81
CA SER A 146 9.53 -33.08 -8.60
C SER A 146 10.49 -32.26 -7.73
N GLU A 147 10.28 -30.95 -7.65
CA GLU A 147 11.03 -30.02 -6.79
C GLU A 147 10.42 -29.90 -5.37
N GLY A 148 9.31 -30.60 -5.09
CA GLY A 148 8.68 -30.65 -3.77
C GLY A 148 7.52 -29.66 -3.56
N TYR A 149 7.09 -28.96 -4.61
CA TYR A 149 5.91 -28.11 -4.56
C TYR A 149 4.62 -28.94 -4.64
N THR A 150 3.56 -28.46 -3.99
CA THR A 150 2.21 -28.95 -4.24
C THR A 150 1.63 -28.15 -5.40
N VAL A 151 1.23 -28.79 -6.48
CA VAL A 151 0.76 -28.08 -7.66
C VAL A 151 -0.65 -28.50 -8.03
N ASP A 152 -1.56 -27.54 -8.11
CA ASP A 152 -2.90 -27.77 -8.63
C ASP A 152 -2.95 -27.35 -10.10
N LEU A 153 -3.18 -28.31 -11.00
CA LEU A 153 -3.55 -28.02 -12.38
C LEU A 153 -5.05 -27.71 -12.46
N LEU A 154 -5.39 -26.52 -12.93
CA LEU A 154 -6.73 -25.94 -12.98
C LEU A 154 -7.15 -25.70 -14.43
N SER A 155 -8.42 -25.90 -14.76
CA SER A 155 -9.01 -25.39 -16.02
C SER A 155 -9.23 -23.88 -15.96
N GLU A 156 -9.37 -23.23 -17.12
CA GLU A 156 -9.56 -21.76 -17.24
C GLU A 156 -10.65 -21.20 -16.33
N PHE A 157 -11.75 -21.94 -16.16
CA PHE A 157 -12.87 -21.57 -15.29
C PHE A 157 -13.12 -22.61 -14.19
N ASP A 158 -12.04 -23.19 -13.64
CA ASP A 158 -12.16 -24.11 -12.51
C ASP A 158 -12.86 -23.43 -11.32
N GLU A 159 -13.89 -24.08 -10.76
CA GLU A 159 -14.65 -23.55 -9.63
C GLU A 159 -13.79 -23.26 -8.39
N ARG A 160 -12.64 -23.95 -8.27
CA ARG A 160 -11.67 -23.75 -7.19
C ARG A 160 -10.94 -22.42 -7.26
N LEU A 161 -10.97 -21.71 -8.41
CA LEU A 161 -10.32 -20.40 -8.57
C LEU A 161 -10.91 -19.35 -7.61
N SER A 162 -12.20 -19.47 -7.28
CA SER A 162 -12.84 -18.57 -6.32
C SER A 162 -12.29 -18.78 -4.91
N GLY A 163 -11.55 -17.78 -4.42
CA GLY A 163 -10.91 -17.87 -3.11
C GLY A 163 -9.73 -18.85 -3.06
N TYR A 164 -9.16 -19.21 -4.23
CA TYR A 164 -7.96 -20.03 -4.32
C TYR A 164 -6.79 -19.40 -3.54
N LYS A 165 -6.07 -20.21 -2.76
CA LYS A 165 -4.93 -19.77 -1.94
C LYS A 165 -3.70 -20.60 -2.26
N ALA A 166 -2.66 -19.91 -2.71
CA ALA A 166 -1.39 -20.46 -3.14
C ALA A 166 -0.30 -19.40 -3.01
N ILE A 167 0.97 -19.80 -3.06
CA ILE A 167 2.10 -18.87 -3.13
C ILE A 167 2.26 -18.25 -4.52
N ALA A 168 1.71 -18.90 -5.55
CA ALA A 168 1.62 -18.36 -6.90
C ALA A 168 0.40 -18.95 -7.63
N LEU A 169 -0.16 -18.16 -8.55
CA LEU A 169 -1.13 -18.59 -9.54
C LEU A 169 -0.61 -18.13 -10.90
N VAL A 170 -0.41 -19.06 -11.83
CA VAL A 170 0.14 -18.80 -13.17
C VAL A 170 -0.88 -19.26 -14.20
N SER A 171 -1.03 -18.52 -15.29
CA SER A 171 -1.89 -18.86 -16.43
C SER A 171 -1.13 -18.68 -17.73
#